data_AF-A0A0N1A6H9-F1
#
_entry.id   AF-A0A0N1A6H9-F1
#
_cell.length_a   1.000
_cell.length_b   1.000
_cell.length_c   1.000
_cell.angle_alpha   90.00
_cell.angle_beta   90.00
_cell.angle_gamma   90.00
#
_symmetry.space_group_name_H-M   'P 1'
#
loop_
_entity.id
_entity.type
_entity.pdbx_description
1 polymer ?
#
loop_
_entity_poly.entity_id
_entity_poly.type
_entity_poly.pdbx_seq_one_letter_code
_entity_poly.pdbx_strand_id
1 'polypeptide(L)'
;MPTADLRAGYTAARAAGATRHRDIAAQLGVSEAELLAAHIGEYAPGAPVQGLQVQRLRGPWPTLLGALEGAGPLMALTRNASCVHEKTGVYSGASASGPAGREMGLVLGPDIDLRVFYSRWAHGFAVAEDNGRGLQQSLQFFDAQGQAVHKVFVRPGTQWGVWAALVITHRCELQQPGLQVLPALAPAAETPDALIDTTAFREGWAGLRDTHDFFGLLRRHGVSRTQALRLADPAYAQRVEASAARDVLQTAAREALPLMVFVGNPGMIQIHTGAVKRVEVMGPWLNVLDPGFNLHLREDHIVQAWAVRKPTADGLVSALELFDAQGETIAMFFGERKPGRPELRAWRCLVDSLVDPLGAGAAAWAPQAGECAAC
;
A
#
# COMPACT_ATOMS: atom_id res chain seq x y z
N MET A 1 24.42 -1.77 -15.13
CA MET A 1 25.25 -0.55 -15.11
C MET A 1 26.29 -0.70 -13.99
N PRO A 2 27.56 -0.28 -14.19
CA PRO A 2 28.56 -0.26 -13.12
C PRO A 2 28.12 0.57 -11.90
N THR A 3 28.55 0.18 -10.70
CA THR A 3 28.16 0.87 -9.45
C THR A 3 28.68 2.31 -9.38
N ALA A 4 29.85 2.60 -9.95
CA ALA A 4 30.41 3.95 -10.01
C ALA A 4 29.51 4.90 -10.84
N ASP A 5 29.02 4.43 -12.00
CA ASP A 5 28.14 5.20 -12.87
C ASP A 5 26.79 5.48 -12.19
N LEU A 6 26.24 4.51 -11.46
CA LEU A 6 25.01 4.70 -10.68
C LEU A 6 25.17 5.76 -9.59
N ARG A 7 26.30 5.78 -8.87
CA ARG A 7 26.58 6.82 -7.87
C ARG A 7 26.72 8.20 -8.52
N ALA A 8 27.44 8.29 -9.63
CA ALA A 8 27.61 9.54 -10.37
C ALA A 8 26.26 10.07 -10.89
N GLY A 9 25.43 9.19 -11.47
CA GLY A 9 24.08 9.53 -11.93
C GLY A 9 23.16 9.98 -10.80
N TYR A 10 23.20 9.31 -9.65
CA TYR A 10 22.49 9.73 -8.45
C TYR A 10 22.91 11.14 -8.00
N THR A 11 24.22 11.40 -7.91
CA THR A 11 24.74 12.72 -7.52
C THR A 11 24.31 13.81 -8.50
N ALA A 12 24.37 13.53 -9.80
CA ALA A 12 23.91 14.48 -10.83
C ALA A 12 22.40 14.76 -10.72
N ALA A 13 21.58 13.74 -10.51
CA ALA A 13 20.13 13.90 -10.34
C ALA A 13 19.78 14.70 -9.07
N ARG A 14 20.49 14.46 -7.95
CA ARG A 14 20.37 15.26 -6.73
C ARG A 14 20.72 16.72 -6.97
N ALA A 15 21.83 16.99 -7.65
CA ALA A 15 22.24 18.35 -8.01
C ALA A 15 21.22 19.05 -8.93
N ALA A 16 20.53 18.29 -9.79
CA ALA A 16 19.43 18.78 -10.63
C ALA A 16 18.09 18.96 -9.89
N GLY A 17 18.04 18.70 -8.57
CA GLY A 17 16.85 18.92 -7.75
C GLY A 17 15.93 17.70 -7.59
N ALA A 18 16.33 16.51 -8.05
CA ALA A 18 15.55 15.30 -7.83
C ALA A 18 15.49 14.95 -6.33
N THR A 19 14.28 14.68 -5.83
CA THR A 19 14.05 14.47 -4.39
C THR A 19 13.85 13.01 -3.98
N ARG A 20 13.38 12.14 -4.88
CA ARG A 20 12.96 10.77 -4.57
C ARG A 20 13.87 9.74 -5.24
N HIS A 21 14.34 8.75 -4.47
CA HIS A 21 15.18 7.66 -4.97
C HIS A 21 14.52 6.88 -6.12
N ARG A 22 13.21 6.62 -6.04
CA ARG A 22 12.44 5.99 -7.13
C ARG A 22 12.61 6.69 -8.47
N ASP A 23 12.46 8.01 -8.47
CA ASP A 23 12.41 8.80 -9.71
C ASP A 23 13.80 8.85 -10.33
N ILE A 24 14.85 8.98 -9.49
CA ILE A 24 16.25 8.88 -9.90
C ILE A 24 16.54 7.50 -10.49
N ALA A 25 16.11 6.42 -9.83
CA ALA A 25 16.32 5.06 -10.31
C ALA A 25 15.67 4.84 -11.67
N ALA A 26 14.43 5.32 -11.85
CA ALA A 26 13.72 5.26 -13.12
C ALA A 26 14.44 6.04 -14.23
N GLN A 27 14.95 7.25 -13.94
CA GLN A 27 15.76 8.05 -14.89
C GLN A 27 17.04 7.32 -15.32
N LEU A 28 17.65 6.56 -14.42
CA LEU A 28 18.87 5.78 -14.69
C LEU A 28 18.57 4.39 -15.28
N GLY A 29 17.30 4.02 -15.46
CA GLY A 29 16.89 2.73 -16.02
C GLY A 29 17.19 1.53 -15.11
N VAL A 30 17.17 1.72 -13.78
CA VAL A 30 17.40 0.66 -12.78
C VAL A 30 16.28 0.63 -11.73
N SER A 31 16.22 -0.45 -10.95
CA SER A 31 15.33 -0.53 -9.79
C SER A 31 15.80 0.38 -8.64
N GLU A 32 14.87 0.72 -7.74
CA GLU A 32 15.21 1.54 -6.56
C GLU A 32 16.17 0.81 -5.62
N ALA A 33 16.07 -0.52 -5.50
CA ALA A 33 17.00 -1.32 -4.73
C ALA A 33 18.42 -1.31 -5.32
N GLU A 34 18.56 -1.40 -6.65
CA GLU A 34 19.87 -1.34 -7.32
C GLU A 34 20.57 0.01 -7.10
N LEU A 35 19.80 1.11 -7.17
CA LEU A 35 20.30 2.46 -6.89
C LEU A 35 20.88 2.56 -5.47
N LEU A 36 20.12 2.10 -4.46
CA LEU A 36 20.59 2.10 -3.08
C LEU A 36 21.76 1.14 -2.89
N ALA A 37 21.70 -0.04 -3.50
CA ALA A 37 22.74 -1.05 -3.37
C ALA A 37 24.09 -0.58 -3.94
N ALA A 38 24.09 0.28 -4.95
CA ALA A 38 25.33 0.89 -5.46
C ALA A 38 26.08 1.71 -4.39
N HIS A 39 25.37 2.17 -3.35
CA HIS A 39 25.89 2.93 -2.22
C HIS A 39 26.11 2.08 -0.96
N ILE A 40 26.07 0.75 -1.06
CA ILE A 40 26.40 -0.09 0.09
C ILE A 40 27.89 0.06 0.43
N GLY A 41 28.20 0.17 1.71
CA GLY A 41 29.58 0.27 2.16
C GLY A 41 29.76 0.07 3.65
N GLU A 42 31.03 0.11 4.05
CA GLU A 42 31.44 0.16 5.45
C GLU A 42 31.37 1.61 5.95
N TYR A 43 30.56 1.84 6.97
CA TYR A 43 30.39 3.17 7.59
C TYR A 43 30.71 3.04 9.07
N ALA A 44 31.67 3.84 9.53
CA ALA A 44 32.04 3.85 10.94
C ALA A 44 30.87 4.36 11.79
N PRO A 45 30.50 3.67 12.88
CA PRO A 45 29.47 4.15 13.80
C PRO A 45 29.78 5.55 14.30
N GLY A 46 28.80 6.46 14.21
CA GLY A 46 28.95 7.85 14.65
C GLY A 46 29.73 8.77 13.70
N ALA A 47 30.23 8.27 12.56
CA ALA A 47 30.79 9.14 11.54
C ALA A 47 29.69 10.06 10.95
N PRO A 48 30.02 11.31 10.58
CA PRO A 48 29.08 12.19 9.91
C PRO A 48 28.55 11.55 8.62
N VAL A 49 27.24 11.64 8.42
CA VAL A 49 26.61 11.18 7.19
C VAL A 49 26.85 12.24 6.12
N GLN A 50 27.56 11.85 5.05
CA GLN A 50 27.81 12.71 3.89
C GLN A 50 27.11 12.11 2.67
N GLY A 51 26.07 12.80 2.18
CA GLY A 51 25.23 12.27 1.10
C GLY A 51 24.49 11.00 1.51
N LEU A 52 24.42 10.03 0.61
CA LEU A 52 23.70 8.77 0.79
C LEU A 52 24.63 7.65 1.30
N GLN A 53 24.28 7.07 2.45
CA GLN A 53 24.93 5.91 3.05
C GLN A 53 23.95 4.76 3.19
N VAL A 54 24.37 3.56 2.78
CA VAL A 54 23.50 2.37 2.79
C VAL A 54 24.21 1.19 3.44
N GLN A 55 23.59 0.57 4.42
CA GLN A 55 24.03 -0.69 5.01
C GLN A 55 23.07 -1.81 4.62
N ARG A 56 23.61 -2.89 4.07
CA ARG A 56 22.85 -4.12 3.76
C ARG A 56 22.41 -4.79 5.06
N LEU A 57 21.12 -5.11 5.14
CA LEU A 57 20.52 -5.85 6.24
C LEU A 57 20.23 -7.29 5.81
N ARG A 58 20.02 -8.15 6.80
CA ARG A 58 19.60 -9.54 6.65
C ARG A 58 18.42 -9.87 7.57
N GLY A 59 17.62 -10.85 7.14
CA GLY A 59 16.53 -11.39 7.94
C GLY A 59 17.00 -12.24 9.12
N PRO A 60 16.05 -12.84 9.87
CA PRO A 60 14.62 -12.94 9.54
C PRO A 60 13.86 -11.61 9.65
N TRP A 61 13.11 -11.25 8.59
CA TRP A 61 12.33 -10.00 8.54
C TRP A 61 11.21 -9.91 9.59
N PRO A 62 10.48 -11.00 9.93
CA PRO A 62 9.48 -10.95 10.99
C PRO A 62 10.06 -10.50 12.34
N THR A 63 11.26 -11.00 12.68
CA THR A 63 11.97 -10.61 13.90
C THR A 63 12.34 -9.13 13.89
N LEU A 64 12.85 -8.62 12.76
CA LEU A 64 13.17 -7.20 12.61
C LEU A 64 11.91 -6.34 12.81
N LEU A 65 10.84 -6.65 12.09
CA LEU A 65 9.61 -5.85 12.12
C LEU A 65 8.99 -5.83 13.51
N GLY A 66 8.98 -6.97 14.22
CA GLY A 66 8.48 -7.02 15.59
C GLY A 66 9.31 -6.23 16.59
N ALA A 67 10.63 -6.16 16.38
CA ALA A 67 11.51 -5.42 17.26
C ALA A 67 11.43 -3.88 17.05
N LEU A 68 10.74 -3.41 16.01
CA LEU A 68 10.45 -1.97 15.81
C LEU A 68 9.54 -1.38 16.89
N GLU A 69 8.76 -2.20 17.61
CA GLU A 69 7.91 -1.72 18.70
C GLU A 69 8.72 -0.94 19.75
N GLY A 70 9.89 -1.45 20.14
CA GLY A 70 10.77 -0.80 21.10
C GLY A 70 11.41 0.49 20.60
N ALA A 71 11.41 0.75 19.29
CA ALA A 71 11.95 1.98 18.71
C ALA A 71 10.98 3.17 18.84
N GLY A 72 9.77 2.97 19.38
CA GLY A 72 8.81 4.04 19.62
C GLY A 72 8.16 4.55 18.33
N PRO A 73 7.73 5.83 18.29
CA PRO A 73 7.09 6.42 17.11
C PRO A 73 8.03 6.45 15.89
N LEU A 74 7.53 5.92 14.78
CA LEU A 74 8.16 5.85 13.47
C LEU A 74 7.12 6.23 12.40
N MET A 75 7.56 6.43 11.16
CA MET A 75 6.66 6.57 10.03
C MET A 75 6.78 5.38 9.08
N ALA A 76 5.66 4.71 8.87
CA ALA A 76 5.44 3.64 7.92
C ALA A 76 5.07 4.21 6.55
N LEU A 77 5.82 3.86 5.51
CA LEU A 77 5.52 4.22 4.13
C LEU A 77 5.37 2.96 3.28
N THR A 78 4.17 2.81 2.73
CA THR A 78 3.84 1.79 1.72
C THR A 78 3.26 2.46 0.50
N ARG A 79 3.60 1.97 -0.68
CA ARG A 79 3.10 2.54 -1.93
C ARG A 79 3.00 1.51 -3.03
N ASN A 80 2.27 1.87 -4.08
CA ASN A 80 2.38 1.30 -5.41
C ASN A 80 2.78 2.39 -6.42
N ALA A 81 2.56 2.14 -7.71
CA ALA A 81 2.94 3.08 -8.75
C ALA A 81 2.20 4.42 -8.64
N SER A 82 0.96 4.40 -8.15
CA SER A 82 -0.04 5.45 -8.29
C SER A 82 -0.51 6.05 -6.95
N CYS A 83 -0.22 5.41 -5.83
CA CYS A 83 -0.61 5.91 -4.50
C CYS A 83 0.50 5.69 -3.46
N VAL A 84 0.77 6.71 -2.65
CA VAL A 84 1.69 6.66 -1.50
C VAL A 84 0.89 6.84 -0.21
N HIS A 85 1.12 5.96 0.76
CA HIS A 85 0.49 5.97 2.07
C HIS A 85 1.54 6.07 3.16
N GLU A 86 1.48 7.14 3.95
CA GLU A 86 2.39 7.43 5.05
C GLU A 86 1.60 7.51 6.35
N LYS A 87 1.97 6.71 7.35
CA LYS A 87 1.31 6.67 8.66
C LYS A 87 2.35 6.72 9.77
N THR A 88 2.21 7.65 10.69
CA THR A 88 3.07 7.74 11.88
C THR A 88 2.43 7.02 13.04
N GLY A 89 3.21 6.23 13.78
CA GLY A 89 2.75 5.47 14.94
C GLY A 89 3.82 4.52 15.47
N VAL A 90 3.41 3.63 16.37
CA VAL A 90 4.26 2.55 16.92
C VAL A 90 3.92 1.23 16.25
N TYR A 91 4.93 0.42 15.92
CA TYR A 91 4.77 -0.91 15.31
C TYR A 91 4.34 -1.97 16.35
N SER A 92 3.24 -1.74 17.05
CA SER A 92 2.74 -2.62 18.12
C SER A 92 1.97 -3.84 17.58
N GLY A 93 2.01 -4.94 18.34
CA GLY A 93 1.22 -6.12 18.03
C GLY A 93 1.65 -6.84 16.75
N ALA A 94 2.95 -6.77 16.41
CA ALA A 94 3.52 -7.50 15.30
C ALA A 94 3.45 -9.01 15.54
N SER A 95 2.95 -9.76 14.58
CA SER A 95 2.90 -11.22 14.60
C SER A 95 3.16 -11.78 13.21
N ALA A 96 3.65 -13.02 13.14
CA ALA A 96 3.88 -13.73 11.89
C ALA A 96 3.54 -15.21 12.07
N SER A 97 2.92 -15.80 11.04
CA SER A 97 2.51 -17.21 11.05
C SER A 97 2.75 -17.87 9.70
N GLY A 98 3.01 -19.18 9.72
CA GLY A 98 3.33 -19.96 8.53
C GLY A 98 4.80 -20.37 8.44
N PRO A 99 5.22 -21.01 7.33
CA PRO A 99 6.59 -21.48 7.16
C PRO A 99 7.61 -20.34 7.09
N ALA A 100 8.82 -20.58 7.60
CA ALA A 100 9.91 -19.62 7.56
C ALA A 100 10.20 -19.09 6.14
N GLY A 101 10.29 -17.77 5.99
CA GLY A 101 10.47 -17.08 4.70
C GLY A 101 9.21 -16.97 3.84
N ARG A 102 8.07 -17.53 4.29
CA ARG A 102 6.77 -17.43 3.61
C ARG A 102 5.66 -17.05 4.58
N GLU A 103 6.02 -16.45 5.70
CA GLU A 103 5.08 -16.08 6.74
C GLU A 103 4.10 -15.01 6.26
N MET A 104 2.88 -15.11 6.77
CA MET A 104 1.89 -14.05 6.75
C MET A 104 2.01 -13.26 8.05
N GLY A 105 2.34 -11.98 7.93
CA GLY A 105 2.52 -11.08 9.06
C GLY A 105 1.36 -10.11 9.25
N LEU A 106 1.14 -9.70 10.48
CA LEU A 106 0.22 -8.64 10.88
C LEU A 106 0.96 -7.66 11.79
N VAL A 107 0.65 -6.37 11.68
CA VAL A 107 0.95 -5.37 12.71
C VAL A 107 -0.39 -4.72 13.02
N LEU A 108 -0.86 -4.85 14.26
CA LEU A 108 -2.20 -4.43 14.68
C LEU A 108 -2.07 -3.35 15.76
N GLY A 109 -1.34 -2.29 15.44
CA GLY A 109 -1.21 -1.12 16.30
C GLY A 109 -2.44 -0.20 16.23
N PRO A 110 -2.60 0.73 17.18
CA PRO A 110 -3.69 1.70 17.14
C PRO A 110 -3.59 2.65 15.93
N ASP A 111 -2.36 2.90 15.45
CA ASP A 111 -2.08 3.73 14.28
C ASP A 111 -1.58 2.93 13.09
N ILE A 112 -0.55 2.11 13.30
CA ILE A 112 0.08 1.32 12.24
C ILE A 112 -0.66 -0.02 12.12
N ASP A 113 -1.45 -0.15 11.07
CA ASP A 113 -2.16 -1.37 10.70
C ASP A 113 -1.61 -1.92 9.37
N LEU A 114 -1.02 -3.10 9.41
CA LEU A 114 -0.31 -3.71 8.28
C LEU A 114 -0.76 -5.16 8.04
N ARG A 115 -0.81 -5.56 6.77
CA ARG A 115 -0.78 -6.95 6.33
C ARG A 115 0.52 -7.18 5.57
N VAL A 116 1.34 -8.12 6.03
CA VAL A 116 2.70 -8.34 5.54
C VAL A 116 2.78 -9.70 4.85
N PHE A 117 3.35 -9.73 3.65
CA PHE A 117 3.55 -10.96 2.88
C PHE A 117 5.05 -11.22 2.73
N TYR A 118 5.68 -11.86 3.73
CA TYR A 118 7.14 -11.98 3.81
C TYR A 118 7.76 -12.78 2.65
N SER A 119 6.98 -13.63 1.98
CA SER A 119 7.39 -14.32 0.75
C SER A 119 7.81 -13.38 -0.40
N ARG A 120 7.46 -12.10 -0.33
CA ARG A 120 7.84 -11.06 -1.31
C ARG A 120 9.00 -10.19 -0.85
N TRP A 121 9.54 -10.39 0.34
CA TRP A 121 10.62 -9.57 0.89
C TRP A 121 11.97 -10.21 0.60
N ALA A 122 12.77 -9.60 -0.28
CA ALA A 122 14.05 -10.15 -0.69
C ALA A 122 15.25 -9.38 -0.13
N HIS A 123 15.14 -8.05 -0.04
CA HIS A 123 16.26 -7.19 0.33
C HIS A 123 15.85 -6.17 1.40
N GLY A 124 16.80 -5.84 2.28
CA GLY A 124 16.63 -4.84 3.33
C GLY A 124 17.86 -3.95 3.43
N PHE A 125 17.65 -2.65 3.61
CA PHE A 125 18.72 -1.66 3.74
C PHE A 125 18.44 -0.72 4.91
N ALA A 126 19.46 -0.44 5.72
CA ALA A 126 19.46 0.74 6.57
C ALA A 126 20.07 1.90 5.77
N VAL A 127 19.32 2.97 5.62
CA VAL A 127 19.67 4.12 4.79
C VAL A 127 19.77 5.35 5.66
N ALA A 128 20.89 6.05 5.56
CA ALA A 128 21.09 7.36 6.16
C ALA A 128 21.46 8.35 5.04
N GLU A 129 20.76 9.47 4.99
CA GLU A 129 20.99 10.48 3.95
C GLU A 129 20.87 11.87 4.53
N ASP A 130 21.89 12.70 4.32
CA ASP A 130 21.75 14.15 4.49
C ASP A 130 21.33 14.76 3.15
N ASN A 131 20.10 15.27 3.11
CA ASN A 131 19.50 15.87 1.91
C ASN A 131 19.53 17.41 1.94
N GLY A 132 20.32 18.01 2.83
CA GLY A 132 20.43 19.46 3.00
C GLY A 132 19.28 20.08 3.81
N ARG A 133 18.19 19.36 4.07
CA ARG A 133 17.13 19.74 5.01
C ARG A 133 17.31 19.08 6.38
N GLY A 134 18.28 18.18 6.50
CA GLY A 134 18.60 17.44 7.70
C GLY A 134 18.84 15.96 7.41
N LEU A 135 19.41 15.28 8.40
CA LEU A 135 19.67 13.85 8.36
C LEU A 135 18.35 13.08 8.39
N GLN A 136 18.10 12.27 7.36
CA GLN A 136 17.02 11.31 7.30
C GLN A 136 17.57 9.89 7.46
N GLN A 137 17.00 9.12 8.37
CA GLN A 137 17.33 7.71 8.56
C GLN A 137 16.10 6.82 8.35
N SER A 138 16.31 5.67 7.73
CA SER A 138 15.23 4.74 7.42
C SER A 138 15.70 3.29 7.28
N LEU A 139 14.77 2.37 7.45
CA LEU A 139 14.89 0.98 7.00
C LEU A 139 14.02 0.83 5.76
N GLN A 140 14.57 0.27 4.69
CA GLN A 140 13.88 0.16 3.40
C GLN A 140 13.95 -1.28 2.90
N PHE A 141 12.79 -1.82 2.53
CA PHE A 141 12.62 -3.22 2.13
C PHE A 141 12.13 -3.32 0.69
N PHE A 142 12.66 -4.31 -0.03
CA PHE A 142 12.46 -4.48 -1.46
C PHE A 142 12.18 -5.93 -1.81
N ASP A 143 11.44 -6.12 -2.90
CA ASP A 143 11.21 -7.43 -3.48
C ASP A 143 12.39 -7.91 -4.33
N ALA A 144 12.28 -9.11 -4.89
CA ALA A 144 13.34 -9.72 -5.68
C ALA A 144 13.58 -8.98 -7.02
N GLN A 145 12.65 -8.15 -7.48
CA GLN A 145 12.78 -7.29 -8.66
C GLN A 145 13.35 -5.90 -8.30
N GLY A 146 13.69 -5.67 -7.03
CA GLY A 146 14.20 -4.41 -6.51
C GLY A 146 13.14 -3.31 -6.37
N GLN A 147 11.85 -3.66 -6.38
CA GLN A 147 10.77 -2.70 -6.14
C GLN A 147 10.56 -2.51 -4.64
N ALA A 148 10.28 -1.27 -4.23
CA ALA A 148 10.05 -0.94 -2.82
C ALA A 148 8.77 -1.61 -2.30
N VAL A 149 8.92 -2.39 -1.23
CA VAL A 149 7.81 -3.05 -0.53
C VAL A 149 7.35 -2.20 0.64
N HIS A 150 8.26 -1.78 1.50
CA HIS A 150 7.94 -1.00 2.70
C HIS A 150 9.13 -0.17 3.15
N LYS A 151 8.88 0.99 3.77
CA LYS A 151 9.91 1.81 4.38
C LYS A 151 9.49 2.29 5.75
N VAL A 152 10.45 2.36 6.66
CA VAL A 152 10.28 2.81 8.04
C VAL A 152 11.22 3.99 8.24
N PHE A 153 10.69 5.17 8.55
CA PHE A 153 11.49 6.36 8.80
C PHE A 153 11.46 6.74 10.27
N VAL A 154 12.60 7.20 10.78
CA VAL A 154 12.68 7.79 12.13
C VAL A 154 11.81 9.04 12.23
N ARG A 155 11.34 9.34 13.45
CA ARG A 155 10.50 10.49 13.77
C ARG A 155 10.89 11.08 15.13
N PRO A 156 10.44 12.31 15.45
CA PRO A 156 10.50 12.79 16.82
C PRO A 156 9.88 11.75 17.77
N GLY A 157 10.61 11.36 18.81
CA GLY A 157 10.22 10.31 19.75
C GLY A 157 10.83 8.93 19.48
N THR A 158 11.57 8.73 18.37
CA THR A 158 12.30 7.48 18.12
C THR A 158 13.29 7.18 19.25
N GLN A 159 13.28 5.95 19.75
CA GLN A 159 14.20 5.44 20.76
C GLN A 159 15.51 5.03 20.09
N TRP A 160 16.46 5.96 20.03
CA TRP A 160 17.70 5.80 19.28
C TRP A 160 18.57 4.61 19.69
N GLY A 161 18.59 4.25 20.97
CA GLY A 161 19.30 3.06 21.44
C GLY A 161 18.76 1.78 20.81
N VAL A 162 17.43 1.64 20.74
CA VAL A 162 16.78 0.49 20.10
C VAL A 162 16.97 0.53 18.59
N TRP A 163 16.80 1.70 17.96
CA TRP A 163 17.03 1.87 16.52
C TRP A 163 18.45 1.45 16.11
N ALA A 164 19.47 1.92 16.82
CA ALA A 164 20.87 1.56 16.55
C ALA A 164 21.11 0.06 16.75
N ALA A 165 20.57 -0.53 17.82
CA ALA A 165 20.71 -1.96 18.09
C ALA A 165 20.05 -2.82 17.00
N LEU A 166 18.90 -2.40 16.45
CA LEU A 166 18.23 -3.07 15.34
C LEU A 166 19.10 -3.11 14.09
N VAL A 167 19.66 -1.96 13.71
CA VAL A 167 20.55 -1.85 12.54
C VAL A 167 21.77 -2.74 12.72
N ILE A 168 22.41 -2.72 13.89
CA ILE A 168 23.58 -3.56 14.20
C ILE A 168 23.22 -5.04 14.14
N THR A 169 22.14 -5.46 14.80
CA THR A 169 21.71 -6.87 14.90
C THR A 169 21.39 -7.46 13.53
N HIS A 170 20.71 -6.68 12.69
CA HIS A 170 20.29 -7.11 11.36
C HIS A 170 21.30 -6.77 10.26
N ARG A 171 22.46 -6.20 10.57
CA ARG A 171 23.50 -5.92 9.58
C ARG A 171 23.97 -7.22 8.93
N CYS A 172 24.05 -7.22 7.60
CA CYS A 172 24.71 -8.29 6.86
C CYS A 172 26.23 -8.21 7.05
N GLU A 173 26.93 -9.33 7.13
CA GLU A 173 28.40 -9.33 7.22
C GLU A 173 29.03 -8.76 5.94
N LEU A 174 28.48 -9.14 4.78
CA LEU A 174 28.98 -8.71 3.47
C LEU A 174 28.36 -7.37 3.05
N GLN A 175 29.13 -6.28 3.19
CA GLN A 175 28.76 -4.93 2.75
C GLN A 175 29.35 -4.57 1.37
N GLN A 176 29.20 -5.46 0.40
CA GLN A 176 29.65 -5.18 -0.97
C GLN A 176 28.61 -4.34 -1.75
N PRO A 177 29.06 -3.28 -2.48
CA PRO A 177 28.21 -2.52 -3.39
C PRO A 177 27.62 -3.37 -4.51
N GLY A 178 26.40 -3.02 -4.90
CA GLY A 178 25.68 -3.64 -6.02
C GLY A 178 24.64 -4.67 -5.59
N LEU A 179 23.70 -4.94 -6.48
CA LEU A 179 22.64 -5.91 -6.29
C LEU A 179 22.28 -6.52 -7.63
N GLN A 180 22.06 -7.83 -7.65
CA GLN A 180 21.45 -8.50 -8.78
C GLN A 180 19.98 -8.74 -8.46
N VAL A 181 19.10 -8.16 -9.26
CA VAL A 181 17.65 -8.35 -9.16
C VAL A 181 17.17 -9.38 -10.18
N LEU A 182 16.03 -9.99 -9.89
CA LEU A 182 15.30 -10.81 -10.84
C LEU A 182 14.59 -9.93 -11.87
N PRO A 183 14.36 -10.44 -13.10
CA PRO A 183 13.58 -9.72 -14.09
C PRO A 183 12.15 -9.46 -13.59
N ALA A 184 11.54 -8.39 -14.10
CA ALA A 184 10.14 -8.10 -13.86
C ALA A 184 9.26 -9.29 -14.25
N LEU A 185 8.28 -9.61 -13.40
CA LEU A 185 7.31 -10.65 -13.72
C LEU A 185 6.32 -10.12 -14.75
N ALA A 186 6.09 -10.88 -15.82
CA ALA A 186 5.02 -10.57 -16.76
C ALA A 186 3.66 -10.76 -16.05
N PRO A 187 2.69 -9.85 -16.25
CA PRO A 187 1.33 -10.07 -15.79
C PRO A 187 0.78 -11.38 -16.36
N ALA A 188 0.06 -12.14 -15.54
CA ALA A 188 -0.65 -13.30 -16.03
C ALA A 188 -1.75 -12.84 -17.00
N ALA A 189 -1.82 -13.46 -18.18
CA ALA A 189 -2.91 -13.18 -19.11
C ALA A 189 -4.23 -13.67 -18.51
N GLU A 190 -5.28 -12.85 -18.62
CA GLU A 190 -6.62 -13.25 -18.23
C GLU A 190 -7.12 -14.36 -19.16
N THR A 191 -7.78 -15.37 -18.58
CA THR A 191 -8.62 -16.28 -19.35
C THR A 191 -9.78 -15.48 -19.94
N PRO A 192 -10.17 -15.64 -21.21
CA PRO A 192 -11.32 -14.92 -21.77
C PRO A 192 -12.59 -15.06 -20.91
N ASP A 193 -13.29 -13.95 -20.68
CA ASP A 193 -14.50 -13.90 -19.82
C ASP A 193 -15.54 -14.99 -20.19
N ALA A 194 -15.70 -15.30 -21.49
CA ALA A 194 -16.62 -16.32 -21.99
C ALA A 194 -16.26 -17.77 -21.60
N LEU A 195 -15.03 -18.01 -21.15
CA LEU A 195 -14.55 -19.32 -20.70
C LEU A 195 -14.63 -19.47 -19.17
N ILE A 196 -15.00 -18.41 -18.45
CA ILE A 196 -15.20 -18.47 -17.01
C ILE A 196 -16.60 -19.01 -16.72
N ASP A 197 -16.70 -19.95 -15.78
CA ASP A 197 -17.97 -20.36 -15.20
C ASP A 197 -18.51 -19.23 -14.31
N THR A 198 -19.21 -18.28 -14.95
CA THR A 198 -19.74 -17.07 -14.30
C THR A 198 -20.86 -17.38 -13.33
N THR A 199 -21.65 -18.43 -13.57
CA THR A 199 -22.70 -18.87 -12.65
C THR A 199 -22.08 -19.34 -11.33
N ALA A 200 -21.15 -20.29 -11.38
CA ALA A 200 -20.48 -20.78 -10.17
C ALA A 200 -19.69 -19.69 -9.46
N PHE A 201 -19.07 -18.78 -10.22
CA PHE A 201 -18.35 -17.64 -9.66
C PHE A 201 -19.28 -16.69 -8.87
N ARG A 202 -20.45 -16.34 -9.45
CA ARG A 202 -21.44 -15.47 -8.82
C ARG A 202 -22.09 -16.12 -7.59
N GLU A 203 -22.39 -17.42 -7.65
CA GLU A 203 -22.85 -18.18 -6.48
C GLU A 203 -21.80 -18.16 -5.36
N GLY A 204 -20.53 -18.36 -5.71
CA GLY A 204 -19.41 -18.28 -4.77
C GLY A 204 -19.26 -16.88 -4.14
N TRP A 205 -19.48 -15.82 -4.90
CA TRP A 205 -19.49 -14.44 -4.39
C TRP A 205 -20.65 -14.20 -3.43
N ALA A 206 -21.88 -14.60 -3.81
CA ALA A 206 -23.07 -14.45 -2.98
C ALA A 206 -22.95 -15.23 -1.64
N GLY A 207 -22.19 -16.34 -1.65
CA GLY A 207 -21.92 -17.17 -0.48
C GLY A 207 -20.76 -16.74 0.42
N LEU A 208 -20.11 -15.59 0.15
CA LEU A 208 -19.02 -15.09 0.99
C LEU A 208 -19.48 -14.85 2.44
N ARG A 209 -18.60 -15.17 3.40
CA ARG A 209 -18.83 -14.93 4.83
C ARG A 209 -17.82 -13.99 5.45
N ASP A 210 -16.66 -13.85 4.83
CA ASP A 210 -15.66 -12.83 5.16
C ASP A 210 -15.10 -12.19 3.88
N THR A 211 -14.79 -10.90 3.95
CA THR A 211 -14.07 -10.17 2.88
C THR A 211 -12.74 -10.81 2.48
N HIS A 212 -12.05 -11.51 3.39
CA HIS A 212 -10.79 -12.21 3.14
C HIS A 212 -10.98 -13.48 2.30
N ASP A 213 -12.18 -14.08 2.29
CA ASP A 213 -12.50 -15.25 1.46
C ASP A 213 -12.47 -14.93 -0.03
N PHE A 214 -12.64 -13.64 -0.38
CA PHE A 214 -12.64 -13.17 -1.76
C PHE A 214 -11.36 -13.55 -2.51
N PHE A 215 -10.20 -13.46 -1.86
CA PHE A 215 -8.92 -13.88 -2.48
C PHE A 215 -8.90 -15.38 -2.83
N GLY A 216 -9.53 -16.21 -1.99
CA GLY A 216 -9.70 -17.64 -2.26
C GLY A 216 -10.61 -17.89 -3.45
N LEU A 217 -11.70 -17.13 -3.56
CA LEU A 217 -12.64 -17.19 -4.69
C LEU A 217 -11.95 -16.83 -6.02
N LEU A 218 -11.22 -15.71 -6.07
CA LEU A 218 -10.49 -15.29 -7.28
C LEU A 218 -9.52 -16.39 -7.76
N ARG A 219 -8.74 -16.95 -6.85
CA ARG A 219 -7.79 -18.04 -7.17
C ARG A 219 -8.48 -19.29 -7.69
N ARG A 220 -9.62 -19.67 -7.09
CA ARG A 220 -10.37 -20.86 -7.49
C ARG A 220 -10.87 -20.77 -8.93
N HIS A 221 -11.31 -19.59 -9.35
CA HIS A 221 -11.83 -19.37 -10.70
C HIS A 221 -10.76 -18.85 -11.68
N GLY A 222 -9.52 -18.63 -11.23
CA GLY A 222 -8.42 -18.17 -12.07
C GLY A 222 -8.66 -16.78 -12.68
N VAL A 223 -9.43 -15.93 -12.00
CA VAL A 223 -9.79 -14.59 -12.49
C VAL A 223 -8.97 -13.50 -11.81
N SER A 224 -8.62 -12.47 -12.57
CA SER A 224 -8.03 -11.25 -12.01
C SER A 224 -9.07 -10.50 -11.15
N ARG A 225 -8.61 -9.49 -10.40
CA ARG A 225 -9.53 -8.67 -9.61
C ARG A 225 -10.47 -7.86 -10.48
N THR A 226 -9.99 -7.19 -11.53
CA THR A 226 -10.83 -6.40 -12.44
C THR A 226 -11.76 -7.29 -13.26
N GLN A 227 -11.29 -8.46 -13.69
CA GLN A 227 -12.14 -9.46 -14.35
C GLN A 227 -13.29 -9.93 -13.46
N ALA A 228 -12.99 -10.22 -12.19
CA ALA A 228 -14.01 -10.56 -11.21
C ALA A 228 -15.08 -9.47 -11.06
N LEU A 229 -14.70 -8.18 -11.07
CA LEU A 229 -15.67 -7.09 -11.01
C LEU A 229 -16.55 -7.00 -12.26
N ARG A 230 -15.99 -7.23 -13.46
CA ARG A 230 -16.77 -7.28 -14.71
C ARG A 230 -17.73 -8.46 -14.75
N LEU A 231 -17.34 -9.61 -14.20
CA LEU A 231 -18.11 -10.84 -14.19
C LEU A 231 -19.10 -10.93 -13.02
N ALA A 232 -18.98 -10.05 -12.02
CA ALA A 232 -19.85 -10.03 -10.85
C ALA A 232 -21.32 -9.84 -11.24
N ASP A 233 -22.21 -10.18 -10.29
CA ASP A 233 -23.59 -9.72 -10.40
C ASP A 233 -23.61 -8.18 -10.24
N PRO A 234 -24.36 -7.44 -11.08
CA PRO A 234 -24.51 -5.99 -10.96
C PRO A 234 -24.95 -5.50 -9.57
N ALA A 235 -25.61 -6.34 -8.75
CA ALA A 235 -25.93 -6.00 -7.36
C ALA A 235 -24.71 -5.94 -6.43
N TYR A 236 -23.59 -6.57 -6.83
CA TYR A 236 -22.35 -6.63 -6.06
C TYR A 236 -21.21 -5.78 -6.63
N ALA A 237 -21.23 -5.42 -7.92
CA ALA A 237 -20.23 -4.52 -8.48
C ALA A 237 -20.82 -3.62 -9.56
N GLN A 238 -20.53 -2.32 -9.45
CA GLN A 238 -20.88 -1.30 -10.45
C GLN A 238 -19.64 -0.47 -10.77
N ARG A 239 -19.45 -0.17 -12.06
CA ARG A 239 -18.44 0.80 -12.46
C ARG A 239 -18.94 2.20 -12.11
N VAL A 240 -18.06 3.02 -11.54
CA VAL A 240 -18.34 4.42 -11.19
C VAL A 240 -17.33 5.33 -11.86
N GLU A 241 -17.59 6.64 -11.79
CA GLU A 241 -16.69 7.66 -12.35
C GLU A 241 -15.31 7.61 -11.70
N ALA A 242 -14.26 7.86 -12.49
CA ALA A 242 -12.88 7.85 -12.00
C ALA A 242 -12.64 8.91 -10.91
N SER A 243 -13.44 9.98 -10.89
CA SER A 243 -13.42 11.03 -9.85
C SER A 243 -14.00 10.60 -8.51
N ALA A 244 -14.61 9.42 -8.40
CA ALA A 244 -15.27 8.95 -7.17
C ALA A 244 -14.34 8.99 -5.93
N ALA A 245 -13.03 8.78 -6.11
CA ALA A 245 -12.06 8.87 -5.03
C ALA A 245 -12.02 10.28 -4.38
N ARG A 246 -12.12 11.32 -5.21
CA ARG A 246 -12.19 12.71 -4.78
C ARG A 246 -13.47 12.98 -4.03
N ASP A 247 -14.60 12.54 -4.56
CA ASP A 247 -15.91 12.74 -3.95
C ASP A 247 -15.98 12.06 -2.57
N VAL A 248 -15.45 10.83 -2.47
CA VAL A 248 -15.35 10.09 -1.20
C VAL A 248 -14.49 10.83 -0.19
N LEU A 249 -13.25 11.21 -0.54
CA LEU A 249 -12.33 11.83 0.41
C LEU A 249 -12.81 13.22 0.84
N GLN A 250 -13.32 14.04 -0.08
CA GLN A 250 -13.86 15.36 0.25
C GLN A 250 -15.12 15.26 1.11
N THR A 251 -16.02 14.33 0.82
CA THR A 251 -17.23 14.13 1.62
C THR A 251 -16.88 13.62 3.02
N ALA A 252 -15.98 12.65 3.11
CA ALA A 252 -15.53 12.14 4.40
C ALA A 252 -14.86 13.23 5.26
N ALA A 253 -14.07 14.11 4.64
CA ALA A 253 -13.47 15.25 5.33
C ALA A 253 -14.53 16.26 5.81
N ARG A 254 -15.51 16.60 4.96
CA ARG A 254 -16.59 17.54 5.30
C ARG A 254 -17.47 17.03 6.44
N GLU A 255 -17.80 15.75 6.43
CA GLU A 255 -18.72 15.13 7.39
C GLU A 255 -18.02 14.51 8.60
N ALA A 256 -16.69 14.56 8.64
CA ALA A 256 -15.87 13.82 9.59
C ALA A 256 -16.22 12.32 9.65
N LEU A 257 -16.60 11.75 8.50
CA LEU A 257 -16.95 10.32 8.37
C LEU A 257 -15.66 9.48 8.48
N PRO A 258 -15.54 8.63 9.51
CA PRO A 258 -14.39 7.75 9.61
C PRO A 258 -14.40 6.68 8.52
N LEU A 259 -13.25 6.49 7.89
CA LEU A 259 -13.05 5.55 6.79
C LEU A 259 -11.80 4.72 7.01
N MET A 260 -11.61 3.72 6.16
CA MET A 260 -10.38 2.98 6.04
C MET A 260 -9.79 3.15 4.64
N VAL A 261 -8.49 3.44 4.54
CA VAL A 261 -7.77 3.52 3.26
C VAL A 261 -6.73 2.41 3.19
N PHE A 262 -6.90 1.51 2.23
CA PHE A 262 -5.98 0.41 1.96
C PHE A 262 -5.12 0.76 0.75
N VAL A 263 -3.81 0.83 0.95
CA VAL A 263 -2.83 0.98 -0.13
C VAL A 263 -1.78 -0.11 0.04
N GLY A 264 -1.44 -0.78 -1.05
CA GLY A 264 -0.51 -1.89 -0.98
C GLY A 264 0.22 -2.16 -2.29
N ASN A 265 1.15 -3.09 -2.18
CA ASN A 265 1.90 -3.73 -3.25
C ASN A 265 1.97 -5.25 -2.92
N PRO A 266 2.58 -6.09 -3.77
CA PRO A 266 2.57 -7.53 -3.55
C PRO A 266 3.11 -7.99 -2.19
N GLY A 267 3.97 -7.21 -1.53
CA GLY A 267 4.60 -7.58 -0.26
C GLY A 267 4.01 -6.92 0.99
N MET A 268 3.15 -5.91 0.86
CA MET A 268 2.62 -5.13 1.97
C MET A 268 1.27 -4.48 1.63
N ILE A 269 0.33 -4.51 2.56
CA ILE A 269 -0.84 -3.62 2.57
C ILE A 269 -0.79 -2.80 3.85
N GLN A 270 -0.89 -1.48 3.69
CA GLN A 270 -0.95 -0.52 4.79
C GLN A 270 -2.33 0.11 4.86
N ILE A 271 -2.85 0.21 6.06
CA ILE A 271 -4.23 0.58 6.33
C ILE A 271 -4.23 1.83 7.20
N HIS A 272 -4.95 2.85 6.76
CA HIS A 272 -5.38 3.94 7.64
C HIS A 272 -6.80 3.61 8.11
N THR A 273 -7.08 3.89 9.38
CA THR A 273 -8.45 3.88 9.93
C THR A 273 -8.67 5.18 10.68
N GLY A 274 -9.77 5.87 10.39
CA GLY A 274 -10.18 7.10 11.05
C GLY A 274 -10.72 8.15 10.08
N ALA A 275 -11.02 9.32 10.62
CA ALA A 275 -11.44 10.47 9.82
C ALA A 275 -10.24 11.13 9.15
N VAL A 276 -10.44 11.59 7.92
CA VAL A 276 -9.52 12.48 7.20
C VAL A 276 -10.01 13.92 7.34
N LYS A 277 -9.13 14.92 7.28
CA LYS A 277 -9.51 16.33 7.48
C LYS A 277 -9.07 17.23 6.34
N ARG A 278 -7.77 17.26 6.02
CA ARG A 278 -7.20 18.17 5.03
C ARG A 278 -7.02 17.45 3.71
N VAL A 279 -8.01 17.58 2.83
CA VAL A 279 -7.99 17.01 1.48
C VAL A 279 -7.70 18.11 0.46
N GLU A 280 -6.59 17.98 -0.29
CA GLU A 280 -6.13 19.00 -1.24
C GLU A 280 -5.77 18.40 -2.59
N VAL A 281 -6.17 19.08 -3.66
CA VAL A 281 -5.79 18.75 -5.03
C VAL A 281 -4.62 19.63 -5.46
N MET A 282 -3.51 19.02 -5.87
CA MET A 282 -2.30 19.70 -6.33
C MET A 282 -1.86 19.14 -7.68
N GLY A 283 -2.29 19.78 -8.76
CA GLY A 283 -2.11 19.25 -10.11
C GLY A 283 -2.81 17.88 -10.25
N PRO A 284 -2.11 16.80 -10.65
CA PRO A 284 -2.70 15.47 -10.77
C PRO A 284 -2.85 14.71 -9.45
N TRP A 285 -2.40 15.30 -8.33
CA TRP A 285 -2.38 14.63 -7.03
C TRP A 285 -3.60 15.01 -6.18
N LEU A 286 -4.34 13.99 -5.73
CA LEU A 286 -5.29 14.09 -4.64
C LEU A 286 -4.58 13.70 -3.34
N ASN A 287 -4.56 14.62 -2.36
CA ASN A 287 -3.78 14.45 -1.15
C ASN A 287 -4.66 14.47 0.10
N VAL A 288 -4.30 13.64 1.08
CA VAL A 288 -4.66 13.84 2.50
C VAL A 288 -3.39 14.32 3.19
N LEU A 289 -3.47 15.45 3.91
CA LEU A 289 -2.32 16.11 4.55
C LEU A 289 -2.55 16.29 6.05
N ASP A 290 -2.91 15.20 6.72
CA ASP A 290 -3.25 15.21 8.15
C ASP A 290 -2.04 14.93 9.04
N PRO A 291 -2.01 15.47 10.27
CA PRO A 291 -1.02 15.05 11.25
C PRO A 291 -1.07 13.55 11.47
N GLY A 292 0.03 12.87 11.18
CA GLY A 292 0.18 11.43 11.36
C GLY A 292 -0.35 10.56 10.20
N PHE A 293 -1.08 11.11 9.22
CA PHE A 293 -1.49 10.38 8.02
C PHE A 293 -1.40 11.26 6.76
N ASN A 294 -0.58 10.83 5.81
CA ASN A 294 -0.54 11.44 4.48
C ASN A 294 -0.87 10.40 3.40
N LEU A 295 -1.66 10.83 2.43
CA LEU A 295 -1.99 10.06 1.24
C LEU A 295 -1.65 10.92 0.03
N HIS A 296 -0.98 10.34 -0.97
CA HIS A 296 -0.71 10.99 -2.25
C HIS A 296 -1.18 10.08 -3.38
N LEU A 297 -2.33 10.39 -3.95
CA LEU A 297 -2.98 9.59 -5.00
C LEU A 297 -2.88 10.30 -6.36
N ARG A 298 -2.36 9.60 -7.36
CA ARG A 298 -2.40 10.01 -8.77
C ARG A 298 -3.78 9.74 -9.34
N GLU A 299 -4.63 10.76 -9.31
CA GLU A 299 -6.01 10.62 -9.80
C GLU A 299 -6.04 10.36 -11.31
N ASP A 300 -5.08 10.94 -12.05
CA ASP A 300 -4.88 10.73 -13.48
C ASP A 300 -4.43 9.30 -13.87
N HIS A 301 -4.04 8.48 -12.90
CA HIS A 301 -3.74 7.07 -13.13
C HIS A 301 -4.97 6.16 -12.97
N ILE A 302 -6.11 6.66 -12.48
CA ILE A 302 -7.32 5.86 -12.27
C ILE A 302 -8.02 5.63 -13.62
N VAL A 303 -7.99 4.39 -14.10
CA VAL A 303 -8.65 3.99 -15.35
C VAL A 303 -9.99 3.31 -15.07
N GLN A 304 -10.11 2.63 -13.94
CA GLN A 304 -11.37 2.03 -13.50
C GLN A 304 -11.58 2.32 -12.02
N ALA A 305 -12.79 2.74 -11.68
CA ALA A 305 -13.28 2.84 -10.31
C ALA A 305 -14.55 1.99 -10.20
N TRP A 306 -14.69 1.28 -9.08
CA TRP A 306 -15.79 0.36 -8.86
C TRP A 306 -16.37 0.51 -7.45
N ALA A 307 -17.69 0.64 -7.36
CA ALA A 307 -18.41 0.37 -6.13
C ALA A 307 -18.60 -1.14 -6.01
N VAL A 308 -18.21 -1.72 -4.87
CA VAL A 308 -18.19 -3.18 -4.66
C VAL A 308 -18.83 -3.55 -3.34
N ARG A 309 -19.80 -4.46 -3.33
CA ARG A 309 -20.42 -5.06 -2.14
C ARG A 309 -19.98 -6.52 -2.01
N LYS A 310 -19.51 -6.88 -0.82
CA LYS A 310 -19.15 -8.26 -0.47
C LYS A 310 -20.01 -8.72 0.71
N PRO A 311 -20.75 -9.84 0.58
CA PRO A 311 -21.43 -10.45 1.71
C PRO A 311 -20.46 -10.87 2.81
N THR A 312 -20.86 -10.65 4.06
CA THR A 312 -20.17 -11.14 5.25
C THR A 312 -21.18 -11.65 6.28
N ALA A 313 -20.70 -12.32 7.33
CA ALA A 313 -21.53 -12.69 8.47
C ALA A 313 -22.18 -11.47 9.16
N ASP A 314 -21.59 -10.27 9.03
CA ASP A 314 -22.05 -9.03 9.65
C ASP A 314 -22.94 -8.18 8.70
N GLY A 315 -23.29 -8.71 7.53
CA GLY A 315 -24.01 -8.00 6.46
C GLY A 315 -23.12 -7.66 5.27
N LEU A 316 -23.60 -6.78 4.38
CA LEU A 316 -22.80 -6.31 3.25
C LEU A 316 -21.69 -5.36 3.73
N VAL A 317 -20.51 -5.51 3.12
CA VAL A 317 -19.40 -4.56 3.23
C VAL A 317 -19.18 -3.95 1.85
N SER A 318 -19.33 -2.64 1.77
CA SER A 318 -19.22 -1.80 0.60
C SER A 318 -17.84 -1.16 0.52
N ALA A 319 -17.30 -1.07 -0.69
CA ALA A 319 -15.98 -0.51 -0.95
C ALA A 319 -16.00 0.34 -2.22
N LEU A 320 -15.13 1.35 -2.27
CA LEU A 320 -14.66 1.94 -3.52
C LEU A 320 -13.29 1.34 -3.85
N GLU A 321 -13.15 0.71 -5.00
CA GLU A 321 -11.90 0.11 -5.47
C GLU A 321 -11.39 0.82 -6.72
N LEU A 322 -10.12 1.23 -6.72
CA LEU A 322 -9.48 1.98 -7.80
C LEU A 322 -8.41 1.13 -8.50
N PHE A 323 -8.38 1.17 -9.83
CA PHE A 323 -7.47 0.39 -10.65
C PHE A 323 -6.78 1.25 -11.72
N ASP A 324 -5.52 0.92 -11.98
CA ASP A 324 -4.74 1.55 -13.05
C ASP A 324 -4.98 0.91 -14.42
N ALA A 325 -4.24 1.38 -15.43
CA ALA A 325 -4.31 0.89 -16.80
C ALA A 325 -3.90 -0.58 -16.96
N GLN A 326 -3.16 -1.13 -16.00
CA GLN A 326 -2.74 -2.54 -15.98
C GLN A 326 -3.74 -3.41 -15.22
N GLY A 327 -4.77 -2.82 -14.61
CA GLY A 327 -5.74 -3.53 -13.76
C GLY A 327 -5.21 -3.82 -12.35
N GLU A 328 -4.10 -3.20 -11.95
CA GLU A 328 -3.56 -3.32 -10.60
C GLU A 328 -4.31 -2.38 -9.65
N THR A 329 -4.49 -2.83 -8.40
CA THR A 329 -5.17 -2.04 -7.37
C THR A 329 -4.34 -0.83 -6.96
N ILE A 330 -4.87 0.38 -7.15
CA ILE A 330 -4.27 1.63 -6.68
C ILE A 330 -4.56 1.85 -5.20
N ALA A 331 -5.83 1.82 -4.82
CA ALA A 331 -6.29 1.97 -3.44
C ALA A 331 -7.71 1.39 -3.29
N MET A 332 -8.08 1.05 -2.06
CA MET A 332 -9.45 0.68 -1.71
C MET A 332 -9.90 1.49 -0.49
N PHE A 333 -11.15 1.95 -0.51
CA PHE A 333 -11.77 2.70 0.58
C PHE A 333 -12.94 1.91 1.15
N PHE A 334 -13.06 1.94 2.47
CA PHE A 334 -14.15 1.33 3.24
C PHE A 334 -14.61 2.28 4.34
N GLY A 335 -15.79 2.08 4.91
CA GLY A 335 -16.18 2.73 6.16
C GLY A 335 -15.42 2.09 7.32
N GLU A 336 -15.07 2.87 8.35
CA GLU A 336 -14.51 2.30 9.57
C GLU A 336 -15.47 1.26 10.15
N ARG A 337 -14.97 0.06 10.45
CA ARG A 337 -15.75 -0.95 11.17
C ARG A 337 -14.88 -1.73 12.14
N LYS A 338 -15.55 -2.31 13.14
CA LYS A 338 -14.96 -3.32 14.04
C LYS A 338 -15.53 -4.71 13.69
N PRO A 339 -14.77 -5.80 13.90
CA PRO A 339 -15.29 -7.16 13.72
C PRO A 339 -16.60 -7.37 14.49
N GLY A 340 -17.56 -8.07 13.89
CA GLY A 340 -18.86 -8.34 14.51
C GLY A 340 -19.85 -7.17 14.43
N ARG A 341 -19.54 -6.11 13.65
CA ARG A 341 -20.43 -4.97 13.44
C ARG A 341 -20.65 -4.72 11.94
N PRO A 342 -21.88 -4.36 11.55
CA PRO A 342 -22.15 -3.94 10.18
C PRO A 342 -21.38 -2.65 9.86
N GLU A 343 -21.19 -2.40 8.57
CA GLU A 343 -20.58 -1.15 8.13
C GLU A 343 -21.42 0.09 8.48
N LEU A 344 -20.76 1.25 8.53
CA LEU A 344 -21.42 2.51 8.85
C LEU A 344 -22.47 2.84 7.80
N ARG A 345 -23.69 3.16 8.25
CA ARG A 345 -24.78 3.60 7.38
C ARG A 345 -24.38 4.81 6.52
N ALA A 346 -23.70 5.80 7.10
CA ALA A 346 -23.23 6.97 6.37
C ALA A 346 -22.24 6.60 5.25
N TRP A 347 -21.37 5.62 5.49
CA TRP A 347 -20.50 5.08 4.44
C TRP A 347 -21.29 4.40 3.32
N ARG A 348 -22.31 3.59 3.66
CA ARG A 348 -23.19 2.98 2.64
C ARG A 348 -23.84 4.02 1.74
N CYS A 349 -24.44 5.05 2.34
CA CYS A 349 -25.08 6.11 1.57
C CYS A 349 -24.09 6.88 0.70
N LEU A 350 -22.86 7.09 1.18
CA LEU A 350 -21.80 7.69 0.37
C LEU A 350 -21.40 6.81 -0.82
N VAL A 351 -21.28 5.49 -0.65
CA VAL A 351 -20.98 4.60 -1.78
C VAL A 351 -22.15 4.52 -2.76
N ASP A 352 -23.38 4.46 -2.25
CA ASP A 352 -24.59 4.40 -3.06
C ASP A 352 -24.78 5.65 -3.92
N SER A 353 -24.36 6.83 -3.44
CA SER A 353 -24.43 8.08 -4.22
C SER A 353 -23.42 8.14 -5.37
N LEU A 354 -22.42 7.25 -5.42
CA LEU A 354 -21.45 7.17 -6.51
C LEU A 354 -21.99 6.41 -7.74
N VAL A 355 -23.02 5.59 -7.55
CA VAL A 355 -23.58 4.77 -8.64
C VAL A 355 -24.60 5.60 -9.41
N ASP A 356 -24.38 5.76 -10.71
CA ASP A 356 -25.28 6.51 -11.58
C ASP A 356 -26.67 5.85 -11.60
N PRO A 357 -27.74 6.55 -11.17
CA PRO A 357 -29.09 6.01 -11.16
C PRO A 357 -29.67 5.75 -12.56
N LEU A 358 -29.05 6.27 -13.64
CA LEU A 358 -29.49 6.10 -15.02
C LEU A 358 -28.73 5.02 -15.81
N GLY A 359 -27.70 4.40 -15.21
CA GLY A 359 -26.93 3.34 -15.84
C GLY A 359 -27.71 2.01 -15.94
N ALA A 360 -27.36 1.17 -16.93
CA ALA A 360 -28.02 -0.14 -17.14
C ALA A 360 -27.96 -1.09 -15.93
N GLY A 361 -27.01 -0.89 -15.01
CA GLY A 361 -26.86 -1.64 -13.77
C GLY A 361 -27.54 -1.01 -12.54
N ALA A 362 -28.02 0.24 -12.65
CA ALA A 362 -28.56 1.02 -11.53
C ALA A 362 -29.78 0.36 -10.88
N ALA A 363 -30.65 -0.27 -11.67
CA ALA A 363 -31.82 -0.97 -11.17
C ALA A 363 -31.47 -2.20 -10.30
N ALA A 364 -30.28 -2.77 -10.47
CA ALA A 364 -29.79 -3.91 -9.67
C ALA A 364 -29.01 -3.46 -8.43
N TRP A 365 -28.33 -2.30 -8.48
CA TRP A 365 -27.70 -1.67 -7.33
C TRP A 365 -28.75 -0.87 -6.52
N ALA A 366 -29.57 -1.58 -5.77
CA ALA A 366 -30.53 -0.93 -4.89
C ALA A 366 -29.86 -0.48 -3.58
N PRO A 367 -30.13 0.76 -3.10
CA PRO A 367 -29.87 1.12 -1.71
C PRO A 367 -30.60 0.17 -0.77
N GLN A 368 -30.04 -0.09 0.42
CA GLN A 368 -30.76 -0.85 1.43
C GLN A 368 -31.99 -0.07 1.90
N ALA A 369 -33.15 -0.74 1.99
CA ALA A 369 -34.43 -0.08 2.22
C ALA A 369 -34.47 0.71 3.55
N GLY A 370 -34.90 1.97 3.49
CA GLY A 370 -35.06 2.85 4.67
C GLY A 370 -33.80 3.56 5.14
N GLU A 371 -32.70 3.50 4.39
CA GLU A 371 -31.38 3.88 4.92
C GLU A 371 -30.79 5.20 4.40
N CYS A 372 -31.12 5.68 3.20
CA CYS A 372 -30.60 6.96 2.73
C CYS A 372 -31.79 7.91 2.51
N ALA A 373 -31.93 8.92 3.37
CA ALA A 373 -32.89 9.98 3.10
C ALA A 373 -32.40 10.69 1.82
N ALA A 374 -33.30 10.90 0.86
CA ALA A 374 -33.00 11.65 -0.35
C ALA A 374 -32.36 12.99 0.05
N CYS A 375 -31.10 13.20 -0.38
CA CYS A 375 -30.36 14.43 -0.16
C CYS A 375 -31.04 15.60 -0.86
#